data_AF-A0A7W1LK75-F1
#
_entry.id   AF-A0A7W1LK75-F1
#
_cell.length_a   1.000
_cell.length_b   1.000
_cell.length_c   1.000
_cell.angle_alpha   90.00
_cell.angle_beta   90.00
_cell.angle_gamma   90.00
#
_symmetry.space_group_name_H-M   'P 1'
#
loop_
_entity.id
_entity.type
_entity.pdbx_description
1 polymer ?
#
loop_
_entity_poly.entity_id
_entity_poly.type
_entity_poly.pdbx_seq_one_letter_code
_entity_poly.pdbx_strand_id
1 'polypeptide(L)'
;GQVLAVHGDQVIVESSPLTWDGQRLDFGPPETETVVRSIDGASMIPELKTGDWVALHWEWVCDRLTERQVGYLRAYTMRHMRIVNDGNLHSGTATLLGV
;
A
#
# COMPACT_ATOMS: atom_id res chain seq x y z
N GLY A 1 3.28 4.72 1.83
CA GLY A 1 2.51 5.54 2.78
C GLY A 1 3.06 6.96 2.83
N GLN A 2 2.74 7.70 3.89
CA GLN A 2 3.30 9.02 4.17
C GLN A 2 4.34 8.92 5.29
N VAL A 3 5.50 9.57 5.10
CA VAL A 3 6.58 9.57 6.10
C VAL A 3 6.16 10.42 7.29
N LEU A 4 6.15 9.83 8.48
CA LEU A 4 5.93 10.51 9.75
C LEU A 4 7.24 11.00 10.37
N ALA A 5 8.29 10.17 10.33
CA ALA A 5 9.60 10.51 10.87
C ALA A 5 10.74 9.81 10.12
N VAL A 6 11.93 10.38 10.20
CA VAL A 6 13.17 9.84 9.62
C VAL A 6 14.20 9.68 10.73
N HIS A 7 14.74 8.46 10.89
CA HIS A 7 15.68 8.08 11.93
C HIS A 7 16.86 7.32 11.34
N GLY A 8 17.90 8.05 10.94
CA GLY A 8 19.09 7.44 10.32
C GLY A 8 18.69 6.67 9.07
N ASP A 9 18.93 5.35 9.08
CA ASP A 9 18.64 4.44 7.96
C ASP A 9 17.20 3.91 7.93
N GLN A 10 16.37 4.29 8.90
CA GLN A 10 14.97 3.90 8.99
C GLN A 10 14.04 5.10 8.86
N VAL A 11 12.83 4.85 8.40
CA VAL A 11 11.73 5.83 8.38
C VAL A 11 10.46 5.20 8.94
N ILE A 12 9.70 6.02 9.65
CA ILE A 12 8.37 5.66 10.15
C ILE A 12 7.36 6.14 9.11
N VAL A 13 6.54 5.23 8.60
CA VAL A 13 5.57 5.49 7.54
C VAL A 13 4.18 5.09 8.01
N GLU A 14 3.19 5.92 7.70
CA GLU A 14 1.78 5.58 7.88
C GLU A 14 1.18 5.16 6.55
N SER A 15 0.50 4.02 6.52
CA SER A 15 -0.23 3.52 5.36
C SER A 15 -1.52 2.82 5.76
N SER A 16 -2.52 2.79 4.87
CA SER A 16 -3.75 2.00 5.09
C SER A 16 -3.63 0.70 4.31
N PRO A 17 -3.45 -0.46 4.97
CA PRO A 17 -3.36 -1.74 4.27
C PRO A 17 -4.70 -2.10 3.64
N LEU A 18 -4.68 -3.01 2.66
CA LEU A 18 -5.91 -3.60 2.15
C LEU A 18 -6.34 -4.76 3.06
N THR A 19 -7.61 -4.78 3.44
CA THR A 19 -8.22 -5.86 4.22
C THR A 19 -9.18 -6.65 3.35
N TRP A 20 -9.31 -7.94 3.64
CA TRP A 20 -10.27 -8.84 3.00
C TRP A 20 -11.15 -9.49 4.07
N ASP A 21 -12.46 -9.35 3.95
CA ASP A 21 -13.44 -9.89 4.90
C ASP A 21 -14.00 -11.27 4.52
N GLY A 22 -13.48 -11.87 3.44
CA GLY A 22 -14.05 -13.08 2.83
C GLY A 22 -14.86 -12.81 1.55
N GLN A 23 -15.26 -11.56 1.32
CA GLN A 23 -16.13 -11.18 0.21
C GLN A 23 -15.71 -9.87 -0.48
N ARG A 24 -15.08 -8.93 0.22
CA ARG A 24 -14.76 -7.60 -0.30
C ARG A 24 -13.39 -7.15 0.18
N LEU A 25 -12.68 -6.47 -0.72
CA LEU A 25 -11.50 -5.68 -0.41
C LEU A 25 -11.95 -4.29 0.10
N ASP A 26 -11.36 -3.86 1.20
CA ASP A 26 -11.47 -2.49 1.71
C ASP A 26 -10.09 -1.98 2.17
N PHE A 27 -10.01 -0.70 2.50
CA PHE A 27 -8.88 -0.18 3.27
C PHE A 27 -9.09 -0.43 4.76
N GLY A 28 -8.08 -1.00 5.39
CA GLY A 28 -7.99 -1.06 6.85
C GLY A 28 -7.72 0.31 7.47
N PRO A 29 -7.75 0.38 8.81
CA PRO A 29 -7.33 1.59 9.51
C PRO A 29 -5.87 1.94 9.15
N PRO A 30 -5.48 3.23 9.23
CA PRO A 30 -4.07 3.60 9.10
C PRO A 30 -3.22 2.85 10.13
N GLU A 31 -2.12 2.29 9.65
CA GLU A 31 -1.13 1.58 10.44
C GLU A 31 0.24 2.23 10.22
N THR A 32 1.05 2.20 11.27
CA THR A 32 2.41 2.73 11.24
C THR A 32 3.41 1.58 11.16
N GLU A 33 4.36 1.70 10.24
CA GLU A 33 5.42 0.73 10.00
C GLU A 33 6.79 1.41 9.98
N THR A 34 7.80 0.74 10.54
CA THR A 34 9.20 1.16 10.46
C THR A 34 9.85 0.42 9.30
N VAL A 35 10.31 1.17 8.30
CA VAL A 35 10.90 0.61 7.07
C VAL A 35 12.29 1.14 6.83
N VAL A 36 13.10 0.36 6.14
CA VAL A 36 14.49 0.67 5.80
C VAL A 36 14.53 1.59 4.56
N ARG A 37 15.29 2.68 4.64
CA ARG A 37 15.52 3.61 3.51
C ARG A 37 16.95 3.56 2.95
N SER A 38 17.90 3.06 3.74
CA SER A 38 19.31 2.95 3.39
C SER A 38 20.00 1.86 4.21
N ILE A 39 21.18 1.45 3.77
CA ILE A 39 22.08 0.59 4.56
C ILE A 39 23.40 1.34 4.70
N ASP A 40 23.85 1.54 5.93
CA ASP A 40 25.09 2.26 6.26
C ASP A 40 25.15 3.65 5.56
N GLY A 41 24.01 4.34 5.52
CA GLY A 41 23.86 5.63 4.85
C GLY A 41 23.79 5.60 3.32
N ALA A 42 24.00 4.45 2.67
CA ALA A 42 23.83 4.31 1.22
C ALA A 42 22.34 4.10 0.87
N SER A 43 21.78 5.01 0.07
CA SER A 43 20.39 4.95 -0.40
C SER A 43 20.31 4.96 -1.92
N MET A 44 19.34 4.23 -2.47
CA MET A 44 19.00 4.25 -3.90
C MET A 44 17.93 5.29 -4.24
N ILE A 45 17.40 5.99 -3.23
CA ILE A 45 16.35 6.99 -3.39
C ILE A 45 16.82 8.35 -2.88
N PRO A 46 16.17 9.45 -3.31
CA PRO A 46 16.46 10.78 -2.77
C PRO A 46 16.25 10.82 -1.25
N GLU A 47 16.89 11.80 -0.60
CA GLU A 47 16.65 12.09 0.81
C GLU A 47 15.15 12.27 1.09
N LEU A 48 14.69 11.67 2.18
CA LEU A 48 13.31 11.69 2.63
C LEU A 48 13.16 12.68 3.78
N LYS A 49 11.99 13.32 3.85
CA LYS A 49 11.56 14.13 4.99
C LYS A 49 10.15 13.77 5.43
N THR A 50 9.80 14.14 6.65
CA THR A 50 8.41 14.07 7.13
C THR A 50 7.46 14.75 6.13
N GLY A 51 6.35 14.08 5.85
CA GLY A 51 5.33 14.50 4.90
C GLY A 51 5.51 13.96 3.48
N ASP A 52 6.69 13.43 3.12
CA ASP A 52 6.90 12.81 1.82
C ASP A 52 6.04 11.56 1.63
N TRP A 53 5.65 11.30 0.39
CA TRP A 53 4.98 10.06 0.02
C TRP A 53 6.00 9.06 -0.49
N VAL A 54 5.83 7.79 -0.10
CA VAL A 54 6.76 6.72 -0.47
C VAL A 54 6.02 5.46 -0.92
N ALA A 55 6.62 4.77 -1.88
CA ALA A 55 6.27 3.39 -2.23
C ALA A 55 7.07 2.43 -1.35
N LEU A 56 6.40 1.38 -0.86
CA LEU A 56 6.99 0.37 0.00
C LEU A 56 6.98 -0.98 -0.72
N HIS A 57 8.04 -1.76 -0.51
CA HIS A 57 8.09 -3.17 -0.91
C HIS A 57 8.65 -3.97 0.25
N TRP A 58 7.74 -4.62 0.98
CA TRP A 58 8.03 -5.23 2.28
C TRP A 58 8.61 -4.19 3.24
N GLU A 59 9.68 -4.55 3.95
CA GLU A 59 10.34 -3.72 4.97
C GLU A 59 11.13 -2.52 4.38
N TRP A 60 11.00 -2.21 3.09
CA TRP A 60 11.86 -1.26 2.37
C TRP A 60 11.10 -0.14 1.69
N VAL A 61 11.69 1.06 1.72
CA VAL A 61 11.30 2.14 0.81
C VAL A 61 11.87 1.87 -0.57
N CYS A 62 11.01 1.81 -1.59
CA CYS A 62 11.43 1.63 -2.97
C CYS A 62 11.60 2.93 -3.74
N ASP A 63 10.73 3.92 -3.52
CA ASP A 63 10.79 5.19 -4.23
C ASP A 63 10.04 6.30 -3.48
N ARG A 64 10.43 7.56 -3.73
CA ARG A 64 9.69 8.75 -3.28
C ARG A 64 8.69 9.15 -4.36
N LEU A 65 7.42 9.23 -3.98
CA LEU A 65 6.32 9.53 -4.87
C LEU A 65 5.98 11.02 -4.85
N THR A 66 5.65 11.54 -6.02
CA THR A 66 4.98 12.84 -6.17
C THR A 66 3.50 12.72 -5.82
N GLU A 67 2.85 13.82 -5.46
CA GLU A 67 1.40 13.85 -5.22
C GLU A 67 0.58 13.33 -6.41
N ARG A 68 1.05 13.61 -7.65
CA ARG A 68 0.42 13.10 -8.86
C ARG A 68 0.47 11.57 -8.94
N GLN A 69 1.63 10.97 -8.63
CA GLN A 69 1.78 9.51 -8.59
C GLN A 69 0.90 8.88 -7.50
N VAL A 70 0.80 9.52 -6.33
CA VAL A 70 -0.11 9.08 -5.25
C VAL A 70 -1.56 9.14 -5.71
N GLY A 71 -1.96 10.21 -6.40
CA GLY A 71 -3.28 10.34 -7.00
C GLY A 71 -3.60 9.21 -7.98
N TYR A 72 -2.68 8.89 -8.88
CA TYR A 72 -2.84 7.75 -9.78
C TYR A 72 -2.90 6.42 -9.05
N LEU A 73 -2.02 6.18 -8.07
CA LEU A 73 -2.01 4.95 -7.28
C LEU A 73 -3.37 4.74 -6.61
N ARG A 74 -3.89 5.76 -5.93
CA ARG A 74 -5.23 5.71 -5.31
C ARG A 74 -6.33 5.42 -6.33
N ALA A 75 -6.31 6.12 -7.48
CA ALA A 75 -7.33 5.94 -8.51
C ALA A 75 -7.33 4.51 -9.09
N TYR A 76 -6.16 3.94 -9.38
CA TYR A 76 -6.03 2.59 -9.89
C TYR A 76 -6.34 1.53 -8.84
N THR A 77 -5.90 1.71 -7.59
CA THR A 77 -6.26 0.81 -6.49
C THR A 77 -7.78 0.76 -6.31
N MET A 78 -8.45 1.92 -6.23
CA MET A 78 -9.91 1.97 -6.13
C MET A 78 -10.61 1.34 -7.33
N ARG A 79 -10.06 1.51 -8.54
CA ARG A 79 -10.59 0.86 -9.74
C ARG A 79 -10.51 -0.66 -9.66
N HIS A 80 -9.36 -1.20 -9.26
CA HIS A 80 -9.17 -2.65 -9.16
C HIS A 80 -9.96 -3.25 -8.01
N MET A 81 -10.02 -2.58 -6.85
CA MET A 81 -10.88 -3.00 -5.74
C MET A 81 -12.34 -3.11 -6.19
N ARG A 82 -12.84 -2.14 -6.96
CA ARG A 82 -14.20 -2.21 -7.53
C ARG A 82 -14.39 -3.43 -8.42
N ILE A 83 -13.44 -3.70 -9.32
CA ILE A 83 -13.52 -4.88 -10.20
C ILE A 83 -13.58 -6.18 -9.40
N VAL A 84 -12.75 -6.33 -8.36
CA VAL A 84 -12.77 -7.51 -7.48
C VAL A 84 -14.09 -7.59 -6.72
N ASN A 85 -14.52 -6.48 -6.12
CA ASN A 85 -15.70 -6.43 -5.28
C ASN A 85 -17.01 -6.61 -6.06
N ASP A 86 -17.07 -6.17 -7.32
CA ASP A 86 -18.22 -6.34 -8.21
C ASP A 86 -18.16 -7.70 -8.94
N GLY A 87 -16.95 -8.22 -9.19
CA GLY A 87 -16.70 -9.52 -9.82
C GLY A 87 -17.25 -10.70 -9.02
N ASN A 88 -17.40 -10.55 -7.70
CA ASN A 88 -18.01 -11.56 -6.83
C ASN A 88 -19.51 -11.80 -7.09
N LEU A 89 -20.16 -10.98 -7.92
CA LEU A 89 -21.51 -11.26 -8.42
C LEU A 89 -21.56 -12.44 -9.41
N HIS A 90 -20.42 -12.86 -9.98
CA HIS A 90 -20.35 -13.97 -10.94
C HIS A 90 -19.92 -15.30 -10.30
N SER A 91 -19.58 -15.31 -9.01
CA SER A 91 -19.28 -16.55 -8.25
C SER A 91 -20.57 -17.25 -7.79
N GLY A 92 -21.59 -17.29 -8.64
CA GLY A 92 -22.85 -18.00 -8.43
C GLY A 92 -22.83 -19.46 -8.92
N THR A 93 -21.71 -19.93 -9.48
CA THR A 93 -21.58 -21.29 -10.01
C THR A 93 -20.44 -22.06 -9.33
N ALA A 94 -20.42 -22.07 -8.00
CA ALA A 94 -19.64 -23.04 -7.22
C ALA A 94 -20.55 -23.92 -6.35
N THR A 95 -21.82 -24.09 -6.74
CA THR A 95 -22.79 -24.99 -6.07
C THR A 95 -23.31 -26.11 -6.99
N LEU A 96 -22.78 -26.24 -8.21
CA LEU A 96 -23.09 -27.40 -9.08
C LEU A 96 -21.88 -28.34 -9.08
N LEU A 97 -21.84 -29.23 -8.10
CA LEU A 97 -21.23 -30.58 -8.10
C LEU A 97 -21.13 -31.02 -6.63
N GLY A 98 -22.22 -31.58 -6.07
CA GLY A 98 -22.22 -31.99 -4.67
C GLY A 98 -23.46 -32.67 -4.10
N VAL A 99 -24.32 -33.28 -4.92
CA VAL A 99 -25.04 -34.55 -4.66
C VAL A 99 -25.42 -35.19 -5.97
#